data_AF-W7C5M3-F1
#
_entry.id   AF-W7C5M3-F1
#
_cell.length_a   1.000
_cell.length_b   1.000
_cell.length_c   1.000
_cell.angle_alpha   90.00
_cell.angle_beta   90.00
_cell.angle_gamma   90.00
#
_symmetry.space_group_name_H-M   'P 1'
#
loop_
_entity.id
_entity.type
_entity.pdbx_description
1 polymer ?
#
loop_
_entity_poly.entity_id
_entity_poly.type
_entity_poly.pdbx_seq_one_letter_code
_entity_poly.pdbx_strand_id
1 'polypeptide(L)'
;MQAFMTNANYHFILKQAMNAFYGAQNTNDEGVKNALRFSCIDKAQAVFESLEPEQEQLIGEIFHIHSEEELGHFDERLQEFLLPFPVVTDTTVKKLFPKAKKIEGPYPA
;
A
#
# COMPACT_ATOMS: atom_id res chain seq x y z
N MET A 1 2.12 -9.30 13.41
CA MET A 1 0.87 -8.68 12.89
C MET A 1 0.30 -9.59 11.81
N GLN A 2 -1.01 -9.57 11.55
CA GLN A 2 -1.61 -10.30 10.42
C GLN A 2 -1.74 -9.35 9.21
N ALA A 3 -1.81 -9.92 8.00
CA ALA A 3 -2.07 -9.16 6.79
C ALA A 3 -3.43 -8.47 6.86
N PHE A 4 -3.47 -7.17 6.59
CA PHE A 4 -4.68 -6.34 6.76
C PHE A 4 -4.92 -5.40 5.58
N MET A 5 -3.95 -5.26 4.67
CA MET A 5 -4.01 -4.29 3.58
C MET A 5 -4.36 -4.97 2.27
N THR A 6 -5.25 -4.35 1.51
CA THR A 6 -5.45 -4.72 0.10
C THR A 6 -4.31 -4.16 -0.75
N ASN A 7 -4.15 -4.70 -1.96
CA ASN A 7 -3.19 -4.18 -2.94
C ASN A 7 -3.42 -2.68 -3.24
N ALA A 8 -4.68 -2.24 -3.28
CA ALA A 8 -5.03 -0.83 -3.47
C ALA A 8 -4.55 0.05 -2.30
N ASN A 9 -4.77 -0.40 -1.05
CA ASN A 9 -4.32 0.33 0.14
C ASN A 9 -2.80 0.43 0.16
N TYR A 10 -2.11 -0.69 -0.09
CA TYR A 10 -0.65 -0.75 -0.17
C TYR A 10 -0.07 0.26 -1.18
N HIS A 11 -0.54 0.24 -2.43
CA HIS A 11 -0.02 1.17 -3.44
C HIS A 11 -0.35 2.63 -3.10
N PHE A 12 -1.48 2.89 -2.44
CA PHE A 12 -1.80 4.23 -1.99
C PHE A 12 -0.84 4.72 -0.90
N ILE A 13 -0.53 3.88 0.09
CA ILE A 13 0.42 4.19 1.17
C ILE A 13 1.81 4.40 0.58
N LEU A 14 2.27 3.51 -0.31
CA LEU A 14 3.56 3.63 -0.98
C LEU A 14 3.65 4.94 -1.79
N LYS A 15 2.56 5.32 -2.46
CA LYS A 15 2.48 6.61 -3.16
C LYS A 15 2.60 7.79 -2.19
N GLN A 16 1.98 7.74 -1.00
CA GLN A 16 2.15 8.80 -0.01
C GLN A 16 3.58 8.86 0.53
N ALA A 17 4.23 7.72 0.74
CA ALA A 17 5.63 7.65 1.14
C ALA A 17 6.55 8.30 0.08
N MET A 18 6.35 7.97 -1.19
CA MET A 18 7.06 8.59 -2.31
C MET A 18 6.81 10.10 -2.39
N ASN A 19 5.55 10.54 -2.23
CA ASN A 19 5.21 11.97 -2.23
C ASN A 19 5.90 12.72 -1.08
N ALA A 20 5.93 12.12 0.12
CA ALA A 20 6.60 12.69 1.27
C ALA A 20 8.12 12.80 1.03
N PHE A 21 8.73 11.76 0.48
CA PHE A 21 10.16 11.72 0.17
C PHE A 21 10.54 12.73 -0.93
N TYR A 22 10.00 12.57 -2.14
CA TYR A 22 10.35 13.44 -3.27
C TYR A 22 9.88 14.89 -3.07
N GLY A 23 8.73 15.09 -2.43
CA GLY A 23 8.25 16.43 -2.11
C GLY A 23 9.13 17.14 -1.09
N ALA A 24 9.68 16.42 -0.10
CA ALA A 24 10.63 16.98 0.85
C ALA A 24 11.98 17.35 0.21
N GLN A 25 12.40 16.68 -0.87
CA GLN A 25 13.63 17.03 -1.61
C GLN A 25 13.51 18.36 -2.37
N ASN A 26 12.30 18.76 -2.75
CA ASN A 26 12.07 20.00 -3.51
C ASN A 26 11.96 21.26 -2.64
N THR A 27 12.03 21.13 -1.31
CA THR A 27 11.82 22.23 -0.36
C THR A 27 12.97 22.31 0.63
N ASN A 28 13.46 23.51 0.94
CA ASN A 28 14.54 23.70 1.92
C ASN A 28 14.05 23.95 3.35
N ASP A 29 12.78 24.35 3.52
CA ASP A 29 12.20 24.64 4.83
C ASP A 29 11.79 23.34 5.56
N GLU A 30 12.38 23.09 6.72
CA GLU A 30 12.11 21.90 7.55
C GLU A 30 10.66 21.86 8.08
N GLY A 31 10.06 23.02 8.36
CA GLY A 31 8.67 23.10 8.79
C GLY A 31 7.72 22.64 7.67
N VAL A 32 7.98 23.04 6.43
CA VAL A 32 7.22 22.60 5.26
C VAL A 32 7.43 21.11 4.98
N LYS A 33 8.66 20.60 5.09
CA LYS A 33 8.95 19.16 4.95
C LYS A 33 8.15 18.33 5.97
N ASN A 34 8.17 18.75 7.24
CA ASN A 34 7.45 18.06 8.29
C ASN A 34 5.94 18.12 8.08
N ALA A 35 5.40 19.29 7.74
CA ALA A 35 3.98 19.44 7.42
C ALA A 35 3.55 18.53 6.25
N LEU A 36 4.38 18.41 5.22
CA LEU A 36 4.13 17.50 4.11
C LEU A 36 4.13 16.04 4.56
N ARG A 37 5.13 15.63 5.34
CA ARG A 37 5.23 14.25 5.89
C ARG A 37 4.00 13.90 6.72
N PHE A 38 3.60 14.76 7.65
CA PHE A 38 2.37 14.57 8.44
C PHE A 38 1.13 14.49 7.54
N SER A 39 0.99 15.37 6.55
CA SER A 39 -0.15 15.31 5.63
C SER A 39 -0.20 14.01 4.83
N CYS A 40 0.96 13.46 4.43
CA CYS A 40 1.04 12.18 3.75
C CYS A 40 0.67 11.01 4.67
N ILE A 41 1.11 11.04 5.93
CA ILE A 41 0.74 10.03 6.94
C ILE A 41 -0.76 10.07 7.21
N ASP A 42 -1.33 11.24 7.46
CA ASP A 42 -2.78 11.41 7.69
C ASP A 42 -3.60 10.85 6.53
N LYS A 43 -3.19 11.14 5.28
CA LYS A 43 -3.85 10.60 4.09
C LYS A 43 -3.72 9.09 3.99
N ALA A 44 -2.57 8.53 4.33
CA ALA A 44 -2.33 7.09 4.29
C ALA A 44 -3.15 6.35 5.35
N GLN A 45 -3.26 6.90 6.56
CA GLN A 45 -4.08 6.36 7.64
C GLN A 45 -5.58 6.48 7.33
N ALA A 46 -6.01 7.58 6.72
CA ALA A 46 -7.42 7.83 6.37
C ALA A 46 -8.01 6.86 5.32
N VAL A 47 -7.19 5.99 4.69
CA VAL A 47 -7.69 4.92 3.82
C VAL A 47 -8.44 3.85 4.61
N PHE A 48 -8.19 3.76 5.91
CA PHE A 48 -8.77 2.75 6.78
C PHE A 48 -9.84 3.37 7.67
N GLU A 49 -10.95 2.66 7.87
CA GLU A 49 -12.01 3.09 8.80
C GLU A 49 -11.56 2.99 10.27
N SER A 50 -10.69 2.02 10.56
CA SER A 50 -10.05 1.82 11.86
C SER A 50 -8.69 1.14 11.66
N LEU A 51 -7.68 1.59 12.40
CA LEU A 51 -6.36 0.99 12.47
C LEU A 51 -6.05 0.59 13.91
N GLU A 52 -5.36 -0.53 14.08
CA GLU A 52 -4.73 -0.86 15.36
C GLU A 52 -3.49 0.01 15.57
N PRO A 53 -3.10 0.30 16.81
CA PRO A 53 -1.96 1.18 17.12
C PRO A 53 -0.66 0.76 16.40
N GLU A 54 -0.41 -0.53 16.25
CA GLU A 54 0.77 -1.04 15.56
C GLU A 54 0.72 -0.79 14.05
N GLN A 55 -0.47 -0.75 13.45
CA GLN A 55 -0.67 -0.45 12.03
C GLN A 55 -0.52 1.05 11.78
N GLU A 56 -1.04 1.88 12.69
CA GLU A 56 -0.81 3.34 12.65
C GLU A 56 0.68 3.65 12.76
N GLN A 57 1.39 2.96 13.65
CA GLN A 57 2.83 3.11 13.82
C GLN A 57 3.59 2.70 12.55
N LEU A 58 3.21 1.59 11.91
CA LEU A 58 3.80 1.15 10.64
C LEU A 58 3.65 2.25 9.57
N ILE A 59 2.45 2.81 9.39
CA ILE A 59 2.22 3.89 8.42
C ILE A 59 2.97 5.17 8.82
N GLY A 60 3.11 5.42 10.12
CA GLY A 60 3.85 6.56 10.68
C GLY A 60 5.35 6.55 10.33
N GLU A 61 5.93 5.39 9.98
CA GLU A 61 7.33 5.28 9.56
C GLU A 61 7.66 6.09 8.30
N ILE A 62 6.64 6.49 7.52
CA ILE A 62 6.79 7.45 6.40
C ILE A 62 7.54 8.71 6.85
N PHE A 63 7.37 9.14 8.11
CA PHE A 63 8.06 10.31 8.64
C PHE A 63 9.59 10.17 8.57
N HIS A 64 10.11 8.95 8.74
CA HIS A 64 11.53 8.65 8.84
C HIS A 64 12.20 8.32 7.49
N ILE A 65 11.48 8.41 6.37
CA ILE A 65 12.04 8.11 5.05
C ILE A 65 12.79 9.34 4.52
N HIS A 66 14.11 9.32 4.59
CA HIS A 66 15.02 10.37 4.15
C HIS A 66 15.94 9.94 3.00
N SER A 67 16.00 8.64 2.68
CA SER A 67 16.76 8.10 1.55
C SER A 67 15.93 7.14 0.69
N GLU A 68 16.42 6.85 -0.52
CA GLU A 68 15.82 5.82 -1.39
C GLU A 68 15.95 4.42 -0.81
N GLU A 69 17.02 4.14 -0.05
CA GLU A 69 17.22 2.87 0.64
C GLU A 69 16.14 2.64 1.71
N GLU A 70 15.84 3.67 2.50
CA GLU A 70 14.79 3.63 3.51
C GLU A 70 13.40 3.48 2.86
N LEU A 71 13.17 4.10 1.71
CA LEU A 71 11.94 3.92 0.94
C LEU A 71 11.79 2.48 0.44
N GLY A 72 12.89 1.87 -0.02
CA GLY A 72 12.91 0.45 -0.43
C GLY A 72 12.62 -0.49 0.74
N HIS A 73 13.26 -0.28 1.89
CA HIS A 73 12.98 -1.07 3.09
C HIS A 73 11.54 -0.90 3.59
N PHE A 74 10.99 0.31 3.48
CA PHE A 74 9.60 0.55 3.81
C PHE A 74 8.65 -0.23 2.87
N ASP A 75 8.95 -0.26 1.57
CA ASP A 75 8.19 -1.02 0.59
C ASP A 75 8.20 -2.53 0.90
N GLU A 76 9.38 -3.10 1.13
CA GLU A 76 9.55 -4.52 1.50
C GLU A 76 8.73 -4.88 2.75
N ARG A 77 8.79 -4.03 3.79
CA ARG A 77 8.02 -4.23 5.02
C ARG A 77 6.52 -4.15 4.81
N LEU A 78 6.04 -3.21 3.98
CA LEU A 78 4.61 -3.10 3.70
C LEU A 78 4.08 -4.36 2.98
N GLN A 79 4.89 -4.98 2.12
CA GLN A 79 4.50 -6.19 1.39
C GLN A 79 4.23 -7.38 2.30
N GLU A 80 4.88 -7.47 3.46
CA GLU A 80 4.63 -8.54 4.45
C GLU A 80 3.20 -8.52 5.02
N PHE A 81 2.51 -7.39 4.92
CA PHE A 81 1.16 -7.19 5.46
C PHE A 81 0.06 -7.14 4.38
N LEU A 82 0.42 -7.50 3.14
CA LEU A 82 -0.51 -7.58 2.01
C LEU A 82 -1.41 -8.82 2.09
N LEU A 83 -2.70 -8.61 1.89
CA LEU A 83 -3.65 -9.68 1.63
C LEU A 83 -3.40 -10.22 0.22
N PRO A 84 -3.09 -11.52 0.06
CA PRO A 84 -2.84 -12.10 -1.25
C PRO A 84 -4.11 -12.03 -2.10
N PHE A 85 -3.93 -11.76 -3.40
CA PHE A 85 -5.05 -11.77 -4.32
C PHE A 85 -5.63 -13.19 -4.40
N PRO A 86 -6.96 -13.37 -4.30
CA PRO A 86 -7.55 -14.69 -4.30
C PRO A 86 -7.29 -15.41 -5.62
N VAL A 87 -6.83 -16.65 -5.54
CA VAL A 87 -6.65 -17.49 -6.72
C VAL A 87 -8.02 -17.86 -7.30
N VAL A 88 -8.25 -17.49 -8.56
CA VAL A 88 -9.51 -17.79 -9.25
C VAL A 88 -9.36 -19.09 -10.03
N THR A 89 -10.08 -20.13 -9.61
CA THR A 89 -10.09 -21.43 -10.30
C THR A 89 -11.00 -21.42 -11.54
N ASP A 90 -10.74 -22.32 -12.50
CA ASP A 90 -11.61 -22.51 -13.68
C ASP A 90 -13.08 -22.75 -13.33
N THR A 91 -13.34 -23.44 -12.22
CA THR A 91 -14.70 -23.68 -11.71
C THR A 91 -15.38 -22.39 -11.28
N THR A 92 -14.63 -21.45 -10.69
CA THR A 92 -15.13 -20.12 -10.30
C THR A 92 -15.37 -19.26 -11.54
N VAL A 93 -14.45 -19.27 -12.50
CA VAL A 93 -14.58 -18.51 -13.76
C VAL A 93 -15.79 -18.97 -14.57
N LYS A 94 -15.99 -20.28 -14.75
CA LYS A 94 -17.14 -20.83 -15.48
C LYS A 94 -18.48 -20.47 -14.84
N LYS A 95 -18.53 -20.33 -13.51
CA LYS A 95 -19.74 -19.87 -12.79
C LYS A 95 -20.00 -18.38 -12.99
N LEU A 96 -18.94 -17.55 -12.99
CA LEU A 96 -19.06 -16.10 -13.20
C LEU A 96 -19.46 -15.76 -14.64
N PHE A 97 -19.07 -16.59 -15.62
CA PHE A 97 -19.33 -16.37 -17.04
C PHE A 97 -20.09 -17.53 -17.71
N PRO A 98 -21.35 -17.80 -17.31
CA PRO A 98 -22.09 -18.99 -17.74
C PRO A 98 -22.40 -19.04 -19.24
N LYS A 99 -22.39 -17.88 -19.93
CA LYS A 99 -22.67 -17.78 -21.37
C LYS A 99 -21.42 -17.91 -22.24
N ALA A 100 -20.22 -17.87 -21.66
CA ALA A 100 -18.97 -17.91 -22.40
C ALA A 100 -18.35 -19.31 -22.31
N LYS A 101 -18.52 -20.09 -23.38
CA LYS A 101 -18.19 -21.54 -23.39
C LYS A 101 -16.69 -21.87 -23.48
N LYS A 102 -15.82 -20.90 -23.78
CA LYS A 102 -14.37 -21.08 -23.98
C LYS A 102 -13.56 -20.09 -23.13
N ILE A 103 -13.87 -19.97 -21.84
CA ILE A 103 -13.03 -19.19 -20.92
C ILE A 103 -12.18 -20.16 -20.11
N GLU A 104 -10.86 -19.97 -20.23
CA GLU A 104 -9.83 -20.58 -19.38
C GLU A 104 -9.44 -19.56 -18.30
N GLY A 105 -9.08 -20.03 -17.11
CA GLY A 105 -8.60 -19.15 -16.04
C GLY A 105 -7.34 -18.38 -16.46
N PRO A 106 -7.09 -17.19 -15.90
CA PRO A 106 -5.98 -16.32 -16.30
C PRO A 106 -4.59 -16.90 -15.94
N TYR A 107 -4.51 -17.99 -15.19
CA TYR A 107 -3.27 -18.70 -14.88
C TYR A 107 -3.52 -20.22 -14.90
N PRO A 108 -2.64 -21.04 -15.53
CA PRO A 108 -2.69 -22.48 -15.32
C PRO A 108 -2.40 -22.78 -13.84
N ALA A 109 -3.31 -23.52 -13.20
CA ALA A 109 -3.12 -24.03 -11.85
C ALA A 109 -1.98 -25.06 -11.80
#